data_AF-A0A2A4XM51-F1
#
_entry.id   AF-A0A2A4XM51-F1
#
_cell.length_a   1.000
_cell.length_b   1.000
_cell.length_c   1.000
_cell.angle_alpha   90.00
_cell.angle_beta   90.00
_cell.angle_gamma   90.00
#
_symmetry.space_group_name_H-M   'P 1'
#
loop_
_entity.id
_entity.type
_entity.pdbx_description
1 polymer ?
#
loop_
_entity_poly.entity_id
_entity_poly.type
_entity_poly.pdbx_seq_one_letter_code
_entity_poly.pdbx_strand_id
1 'polypeptide(L)'
;MTTEDIALNTLLDTREKLIADVVGNMPENHKAFLRSFYRRKPDWKLLGIDGVKNLPAVRWRELNLDKAGDGTCEVILRKLENVIAS
;
A
#
# COMPACT_ATOMS: atom_id res chain seq x y z
N MET A 1 21.32 0.43 -9.66
CA MET A 1 21.27 0.17 -11.11
C MET A 1 21.59 -1.29 -11.32
N THR A 2 20.91 -1.98 -12.24
CA THR A 2 21.22 -3.37 -12.58
C THR A 2 22.40 -3.42 -13.54
N THR A 3 23.31 -4.35 -13.32
CA THR A 3 24.55 -4.53 -14.11
C THR A 3 24.42 -5.56 -15.22
N GLU A 4 23.29 -6.27 -15.27
CA GLU A 4 23.00 -7.34 -16.23
C GLU A 4 21.77 -6.98 -17.06
N ASP A 5 21.80 -7.35 -18.34
CA ASP A 5 20.67 -7.16 -19.25
C ASP A 5 19.52 -8.10 -18.88
N ILE A 6 18.32 -7.54 -18.78
CA ILE A 6 17.10 -8.28 -18.47
C ILE A 6 15.98 -7.88 -19.44
N ALA A 7 15.24 -8.87 -19.92
CA ALA A 7 14.14 -8.62 -20.85
C ALA A 7 12.99 -7.89 -20.14
N LEU A 8 12.38 -6.92 -20.84
CA LEU A 8 11.23 -6.17 -20.33
C LEU A 8 10.07 -7.09 -19.92
N ASN A 9 9.78 -8.13 -20.73
CA ASN A 9 8.72 -9.08 -20.42
C ASN A 9 8.96 -9.79 -19.10
N THR A 10 10.21 -10.17 -18.79
CA THR A 10 10.56 -10.77 -17.50
C THR A 10 10.25 -9.82 -16.33
N LEU A 11 10.50 -8.52 -16.48
CA LEU A 11 10.18 -7.51 -15.47
C LEU A 11 8.66 -7.34 -15.28
N LEU A 12 7.90 -7.37 -16.37
CA LEU A 12 6.45 -7.27 -16.35
C LEU A 12 5.81 -8.49 -15.70
N ASP A 13 6.20 -9.70 -16.11
CA ASP A 13 5.72 -10.96 -15.55
C ASP A 13 6.06 -11.06 -14.05
N THR A 14 7.28 -10.65 -13.67
CA THR A 14 7.71 -10.61 -12.27
C THR A 14 6.87 -9.63 -11.46
N ARG A 15 6.55 -8.46 -12.03
CA ARG A 15 5.71 -7.46 -11.35
C ARG A 15 4.30 -7.99 -11.11
N GLU A 16 3.69 -8.64 -12.10
CA GLU A 16 2.35 -9.22 -11.96
C GLU A 16 2.33 -10.31 -10.90
N LYS A 17 3.30 -11.23 -10.96
CA LYS A 17 3.47 -12.28 -9.95
C LYS A 17 3.69 -11.71 -8.55
N LEU A 18 4.56 -10.71 -8.41
CA LEU A 18 4.83 -10.08 -7.12
C LEU A 18 3.57 -9.45 -6.53
N ILE A 19 2.76 -8.77 -7.33
CA ILE A 19 1.51 -8.18 -6.86
C ILE A 19 0.54 -9.28 -6.41
N ALA A 20 0.37 -10.33 -7.20
CA ALA A 20 -0.49 -11.47 -6.86
C ALA A 20 -0.03 -12.15 -5.56
N ASP A 21 1.27 -12.40 -5.41
CA ASP A 21 1.85 -13.05 -4.23
C ASP A 21 1.70 -12.16 -2.98
N VAL A 22 1.96 -10.87 -3.09
CA VAL A 22 1.82 -9.93 -1.96
C VAL A 22 0.36 -9.82 -1.52
N VAL A 23 -0.58 -9.70 -2.46
CA VAL A 23 -2.00 -9.56 -2.14
C VAL A 23 -2.59 -10.88 -1.62
N GLY A 24 -2.29 -12.00 -2.28
CA GLY A 24 -2.81 -13.32 -1.94
C GLY A 24 -2.34 -13.80 -0.57
N ASN A 25 -1.13 -13.40 -0.15
CA ASN A 25 -0.59 -13.71 1.17
C ASN A 25 -0.83 -12.59 2.21
N MET A 26 -1.55 -11.52 1.87
CA MET A 26 -1.79 -10.41 2.79
C MET A 26 -2.85 -10.77 3.84
N PRO A 27 -2.54 -10.72 5.14
CA PRO A 27 -3.53 -10.92 6.20
C PRO A 27 -4.67 -9.90 6.11
N GLU A 28 -5.89 -10.31 6.45
CA GLU A 28 -7.05 -9.41 6.41
C GLU A 28 -6.85 -8.18 7.30
N ASN A 29 -6.16 -8.34 8.43
CA ASN A 29 -5.83 -7.23 9.33
C ASN A 29 -4.99 -6.15 8.63
N HIS A 30 -4.06 -6.55 7.75
CA HIS A 30 -3.24 -5.62 6.97
C HIS A 30 -4.06 -4.96 5.86
N LYS A 31 -4.95 -5.71 5.18
CA LYS A 31 -5.89 -5.15 4.21
C LYS A 31 -6.81 -4.11 4.88
N ALA A 32 -7.35 -4.42 6.06
CA ALA A 32 -8.17 -3.52 6.86
C ALA A 32 -7.38 -2.28 7.33
N PHE A 33 -6.12 -2.45 7.76
CA PHE A 33 -5.25 -1.33 8.11
C PHE A 33 -5.08 -0.37 6.94
N LEU A 34 -4.73 -0.87 5.75
CA LEU A 34 -4.55 -0.02 4.56
C LEU A 34 -5.83 0.77 4.22
N ARG A 35 -7.00 0.12 4.27
CA ARG A 35 -8.29 0.80 4.08
C ARG A 35 -8.49 1.92 5.11
N SER A 36 -8.24 1.65 6.39
CA SER A 36 -8.38 2.64 7.46
C SER A 36 -7.42 3.83 7.29
N PHE A 37 -6.17 3.55 6.90
CA PHE A 37 -5.12 4.53 6.71
C PHE A 37 -5.44 5.49 5.57
N TYR A 38 -5.85 4.96 4.42
CA TYR A 38 -6.21 5.78 3.26
C TYR A 38 -7.58 6.47 3.38
N ARG A 39 -8.45 6.02 4.30
CA ARG A 39 -9.66 6.74 4.75
C ARG A 39 -9.37 7.88 5.74
N ARG A 40 -8.09 8.19 5.99
CA ARG A 40 -7.64 9.20 6.97
C ARG A 40 -8.05 8.87 8.42
N LYS A 41 -8.36 7.61 8.73
CA LYS A 41 -8.70 7.13 10.07
C LYS A 41 -7.92 5.85 10.39
N PRO A 42 -6.58 5.90 10.43
CA PRO A 42 -5.74 4.71 10.62
C PRO A 42 -6.02 4.00 11.94
N ASP A 43 -6.35 2.71 11.87
CA ASP A 43 -6.45 1.84 13.05
C ASP A 43 -5.12 1.13 13.29
N TRP A 44 -4.25 1.78 14.07
CA TRP A 44 -2.91 1.28 14.38
C TRP A 44 -2.89 -0.06 15.11
N LYS A 45 -3.99 -0.44 15.79
CA LYS A 45 -4.07 -1.70 16.53
C LYS A 45 -4.03 -2.90 15.59
N LEU A 46 -4.48 -2.74 14.34
CA LEU A 46 -4.49 -3.82 13.34
C LEU A 46 -3.09 -4.31 12.93
N LEU A 47 -2.06 -3.48 13.11
CA LEU A 47 -0.68 -3.88 12.83
C LEU A 47 -0.03 -4.61 14.02
N GLY A 48 -0.47 -4.37 15.25
CA GLY A 48 0.16 -4.96 16.44
C GLY A 48 1.63 -4.53 16.65
N ILE A 49 2.04 -3.38 16.07
CA ILE A 49 3.42 -2.87 16.16
C ILE A 49 3.41 -1.58 16.97
N ASP A 50 4.11 -1.60 18.11
CA ASP A 50 4.28 -0.42 18.95
C ASP A 50 5.09 0.68 18.25
N GLY A 51 4.65 1.93 18.41
CA GLY A 51 5.35 3.09 17.87
C GLY A 51 5.28 3.27 16.35
N VAL A 52 4.56 2.42 15.61
CA VAL A 52 4.48 2.50 14.13
C VAL A 52 4.02 3.88 13.61
N LYS A 53 3.11 4.54 14.32
CA LYS A 53 2.63 5.91 14.03
C LYS A 53 3.74 6.98 14.08
N ASN A 54 4.84 6.70 14.77
CA ASN A 54 5.95 7.64 14.94
C ASN A 54 7.03 7.45 13.86
N LEU A 55 6.96 6.39 13.05
CA LEU A 55 7.95 6.13 12.02
C LEU A 55 7.98 7.27 10.99
N PRO A 56 9.17 7.77 10.60
CA PRO A 56 9.27 8.90 9.67
C PRO A 56 8.53 8.66 8.35
N ALA A 57 8.64 7.46 7.78
CA ALA A 57 7.95 7.08 6.53
C ALA A 57 6.43 7.10 6.67
N VAL A 58 5.89 6.69 7.82
CA VAL A 58 4.45 6.69 8.10
C VAL A 58 3.95 8.12 8.21
N ARG A 59 4.61 8.95 9.02
CA ARG A 59 4.27 10.37 9.18
C ARG A 59 4.37 11.14 7.87
N TRP A 60 5.37 10.84 7.05
CA TRP A 60 5.52 11.43 5.73
C TRP A 60 4.36 11.04 4.80
N ARG A 61 3.92 9.79 4.84
CA ARG A 61 2.78 9.34 4.04
C ARG A 61 1.49 10.04 4.48
N GLU A 62 1.26 10.20 5.76
CA GLU A 62 0.10 10.96 6.27
C GLU A 62 0.13 12.42 5.82
N LEU A 63 1.29 13.10 5.95
CA LEU A 63 1.47 14.48 5.48
C LEU A 63 1.18 14.64 3.98
N ASN A 64 1.58 13.67 3.17
CA ASN A 64 1.29 13.71 1.73
C ASN A 64 -0.19 13.48 1.42
N LEU A 65 -0.89 12.70 2.24
CA LEU A 65 -2.34 12.54 2.12
C LEU A 65 -3.08 13.79 2.58
N ASP A 66 -2.57 14.53 3.57
CA ASP A 66 -3.13 15.83 3.98
C ASP A 66 -2.99 16.91 2.90
N LYS A 67 -1.90 16.84 2.13
CA LYS A 67 -1.65 17.76 1.02
C LYS A 67 -2.24 17.28 -0.31
N ALA A 68 -2.89 16.13 -0.32
CA ALA A 68 -3.53 15.62 -1.52
C ALA A 68 -4.76 16.46 -1.85
N GLY A 69 -4.98 16.79 -3.12
CA GLY A 69 -6.15 17.55 -3.54
C GLY A 69 -7.45 16.77 -3.33
N ASP A 70 -8.57 17.50 -3.32
CA ASP A 70 -9.91 16.93 -3.14
C ASP A 70 -10.16 15.74 -4.09
N GLY A 71 -10.75 14.66 -3.58
CA GLY A 71 -11.03 13.45 -4.36
C GLY A 71 -9.84 12.50 -4.53
N THR A 72 -8.62 12.90 -4.17
CA THR A 72 -7.43 12.06 -4.35
C THR A 72 -7.46 10.83 -3.45
N CYS A 73 -7.89 10.97 -2.19
CA CYS A 73 -7.96 9.86 -1.26
C CYS A 73 -8.98 8.80 -1.72
N GLU A 74 -10.11 9.24 -2.28
CA GLU A 74 -11.16 8.39 -2.83
C GLU A 74 -10.66 7.61 -4.05
N VAL A 75 -9.88 8.26 -4.93
CA VAL A 75 -9.25 7.59 -6.07
C VAL A 75 -8.22 6.55 -5.61
N ILE A 76 -7.40 6.88 -4.62
CA ILE A 76 -6.42 5.93 -4.05
C ILE A 76 -7.14 4.74 -3.41
N LEU A 77 -8.18 4.99 -2.60
CA LEU A 77 -8.97 3.95 -1.96
C LEU A 77 -9.61 3.00 -2.97
N ARG A 78 -10.23 3.54 -4.04
CA ARG A 78 -10.82 2.72 -5.09
C ARG A 78 -9.79 1.83 -5.78
N LYS A 79 -8.62 2.40 -6.13
CA LYS A 79 -7.51 1.63 -6.73
C LYS A 79 -6.99 0.55 -5.80
N LEU A 80 -6.88 0.86 -4.50
CA LEU A 80 -6.48 -0.10 -3.49
C LEU A 80 -7.50 -1.25 -3.40
N GLU A 81 -8.79 -0.92 -3.27
CA GLU A 81 -9.86 -1.90 -3.15
C GLU A 81 -9.91 -2.84 -4.36
N ASN A 82 -9.70 -2.33 -5.57
CA ASN A 82 -9.61 -3.17 -6.78
C ASN A 82 -8.46 -4.19 -6.74
N VAL A 83 -7.40 -3.92 -5.99
CA VAL A 83 -6.23 -4.80 -5.90
C VAL A 83 -6.36 -5.77 -4.74
N ILE A 84 -6.85 -5.33 -3.58
CA ILE A 84 -6.87 -6.16 -2.35
C ILE A 84 -8.19 -6.89 -2.09
N ALA A 85 -9.25 -6.61 -2.86
CA ALA A 85 -10.53 -7.34 -2.78
C ALA A 85 -10.46 -8.73 -3.43
N SER A 86 -9.48 -8.94 -4.32
CA SER A 86 -9.06 -10.22 -4.87
C SER A 86 -8.41 -11.09 -3.80
#